data_AF-A0A8N5F4I3-F1
#
_entry.id   AF-A0A8N5F4I3-F1
#
_cell.length_a   1.000
_cell.length_b   1.000
_cell.length_c   1.000
_cell.angle_alpha   90.00
_cell.angle_beta   90.00
_cell.angle_gamma   90.00
#
_symmetry.space_group_name_H-M   'P 1'
#
loop_
_entity.id
_entity.type
_entity.pdbx_description
1 polymer ?
#
loop_
_entity_poly.entity_id
_entity_poly.type
_entity_poly.pdbx_seq_one_letter_code
_entity_poly.pdbx_strand_id
1 'polypeptide(L)'
;MAGSKQLEQTSKSIDSSAHMITTARVPADKQVRIAFSLNDSPDDASPENFSLAFPELDQQLQPLPPCHDSKESMQVYKQHCKIAEEYHEVKKEIALLEERKSIHLCHSNDKSHLAVSVPVVPVTVHRGC
;
A
#
# COMPACT_ATOMS: atom_id res chain seq x y z
N MET A 1 5.65 -4.10 -71.45
CA MET A 1 5.65 -5.08 -70.34
C MET A 1 6.39 -4.47 -69.16
N ALA A 2 5.77 -4.52 -67.98
CA ALA A 2 6.27 -4.17 -66.62
C ALA A 2 6.70 -2.70 -66.40
N GLY A 3 6.33 -2.00 -65.34
CA GLY A 3 5.55 -2.30 -64.15
C GLY A 3 5.79 -1.18 -63.14
N SER A 4 4.71 -0.51 -62.71
CA SER A 4 4.70 0.63 -61.80
C SER A 4 5.16 0.26 -60.38
N LYS A 5 5.86 1.17 -59.69
CA LYS A 5 5.91 1.18 -58.22
C LYS A 5 5.62 2.61 -57.73
N GLN A 6 4.34 2.89 -57.51
CA GLN A 6 3.90 3.99 -56.66
C GLN A 6 4.28 3.65 -55.23
N LEU A 7 5.08 4.50 -54.59
CA LEU A 7 5.27 4.48 -53.15
C LEU A 7 4.13 5.29 -52.54
N GLU A 8 3.08 4.55 -52.18
CA GLU A 8 1.94 5.03 -51.41
C GLU A 8 2.39 5.28 -49.97
N GLN A 9 2.66 6.54 -49.61
CA GLN A 9 2.79 6.94 -48.21
C GLN A 9 1.39 7.02 -47.60
N THR A 10 0.89 5.87 -47.14
CA THR A 10 -0.24 5.80 -46.20
C THR A 10 0.23 6.33 -44.84
N SER A 11 0.23 7.65 -44.70
CA SER A 11 0.29 8.30 -43.40
C SER A 11 -1.06 8.04 -42.72
N LYS A 12 -1.18 6.90 -42.05
CA LYS A 12 -2.29 6.63 -41.14
C LYS A 12 -2.17 7.64 -39.99
N SER A 13 -2.90 8.75 -40.14
CA SER A 13 -3.13 9.72 -39.07
C SER A 13 -3.78 8.97 -37.91
N ILE A 14 -2.97 8.57 -36.94
CA ILE A 14 -3.47 8.22 -35.62
C ILE A 14 -3.91 9.53 -34.99
N ASP A 15 -5.19 9.85 -35.16
CA ASP A 15 -5.82 10.97 -34.48
C ASP A 15 -5.71 10.69 -32.98
N SER A 16 -4.68 11.25 -32.35
CA SER A 16 -4.49 11.22 -30.91
C SER A 16 -5.58 12.11 -30.34
N SER A 17 -6.78 11.55 -30.19
CA SER A 17 -7.95 12.26 -29.70
C SER A 17 -7.74 12.54 -28.22
N ALA A 18 -7.15 13.71 -27.93
CA ALA A 18 -7.14 14.26 -26.59
C ALA A 18 -8.59 14.57 -26.19
N HIS A 19 -9.22 13.65 -25.46
CA HIS A 19 -10.55 13.87 -24.90
C HIS A 19 -10.45 14.89 -23.77
N MET A 20 -10.63 16.17 -24.11
CA MET A 20 -10.75 17.27 -23.15
C MET A 20 -12.02 17.08 -22.31
N ILE A 21 -11.89 17.07 -20.99
CA ILE A 21 -13.05 17.13 -20.08
C ILE A 21 -13.68 18.52 -20.21
N THR A 22 -14.81 18.60 -20.92
CA THR A 22 -15.59 19.84 -21.07
C THR A 22 -16.46 20.03 -19.84
N THR A 23 -16.14 20.99 -18.98
CA THR A 23 -16.98 21.35 -17.83
C THR A 23 -18.11 22.29 -18.27
N ALA A 24 -19.26 21.75 -18.66
CA ALA A 24 -20.47 22.55 -18.83
C ALA A 24 -21.26 22.62 -17.51
N ARG A 25 -21.74 23.80 -17.11
CA ARG A 25 -22.66 23.94 -15.97
C ARG A 25 -24.03 23.38 -16.35
N VAL A 26 -24.41 22.25 -15.76
CA VAL A 26 -25.73 21.62 -15.99
C VAL A 26 -26.74 22.13 -14.95
N PRO A 27 -27.97 22.50 -15.35
CA PRO A 27 -29.05 22.86 -14.41
C PRO A 27 -29.38 21.69 -13.46
N ALA A 28 -29.66 22.01 -12.19
CA ALA A 28 -29.83 21.03 -11.11
C ALA A 28 -30.96 20.00 -11.29
N ASP A 29 -31.89 20.24 -12.22
CA ASP A 29 -33.09 19.40 -12.43
C ASP A 29 -32.88 18.16 -13.32
N LYS A 30 -31.64 17.82 -13.72
CA LYS A 30 -31.39 16.69 -14.65
C LYS A 30 -30.25 15.81 -14.16
N GLN A 31 -30.53 14.51 -13.98
CA GLN A 31 -29.52 13.52 -13.61
C GLN A 31 -28.52 13.33 -14.76
N VAL A 32 -27.27 13.71 -14.54
CA VAL A 32 -26.19 13.57 -15.52
C VAL A 32 -25.66 12.14 -15.46
N ARG A 33 -25.91 11.35 -16.50
CA ARG A 33 -25.23 10.05 -16.68
C ARG A 33 -23.95 10.28 -17.46
N ILE A 34 -22.82 10.35 -16.75
CA ILE A 34 -21.50 10.38 -17.37
C ILE A 34 -21.21 8.97 -17.88
N ALA A 35 -21.44 8.75 -19.18
CA ALA A 35 -21.12 7.49 -19.83
C ALA A 35 -19.68 7.57 -20.36
N PHE A 36 -18.76 6.87 -19.71
CA PHE A 36 -17.46 6.57 -20.29
C PHE A 36 -17.67 5.45 -21.32
N SER A 37 -17.49 5.73 -22.60
CA SER A 37 -17.41 4.68 -23.62
C SER A 37 -16.06 4.00 -23.49
N LEU A 38 -15.95 3.00 -22.60
CA LEU A 38 -14.87 2.03 -22.65
C LEU A 38 -15.17 1.07 -23.80
N ASN A 39 -14.26 0.98 -24.77
CA ASN A 39 -14.28 -0.07 -25.76
C ASN A 39 -13.93 -1.40 -25.06
N ASP A 40 -14.97 -2.14 -24.67
CA ASP A 40 -14.88 -3.45 -24.02
C ASP A 40 -14.22 -4.45 -24.96
N SER A 41 -12.95 -4.78 -24.71
CA SER A 41 -12.29 -5.93 -25.29
C SER A 41 -12.27 -7.02 -24.21
N PRO A 42 -12.92 -8.17 -24.41
CA PRO A 42 -12.88 -9.25 -23.44
C PRO A 42 -11.50 -9.91 -23.52
N ASP A 43 -10.61 -9.58 -22.59
CA ASP A 43 -9.32 -10.25 -22.44
C ASP A 43 -9.44 -11.42 -21.46
N ASP A 44 -8.94 -12.56 -21.91
CA ASP A 44 -8.91 -13.87 -21.26
C ASP A 44 -7.87 -13.87 -20.13
N ALA A 45 -8.16 -13.15 -19.05
CA ALA A 45 -7.34 -13.17 -17.84
C ALA A 45 -7.82 -14.30 -16.92
N SER A 46 -7.07 -15.41 -16.93
CA SER A 46 -7.12 -16.43 -15.86
C SER A 46 -7.19 -15.73 -14.49
N PRO A 47 -8.17 -16.03 -13.63
CA PRO A 47 -8.35 -15.33 -12.37
C PRO A 47 -7.25 -15.74 -11.39
N GLU A 48 -6.09 -15.08 -11.45
CA GLU A 48 -5.26 -14.96 -10.27
C GLU A 48 -6.14 -14.35 -9.18
N ASN A 49 -6.19 -15.01 -8.03
CA ASN A 49 -7.23 -14.84 -7.02
C ASN A 49 -7.13 -13.47 -6.32
N PHE A 50 -7.53 -12.40 -7.01
CA PHE A 50 -7.81 -11.09 -6.43
C PHE A 50 -9.14 -11.18 -5.67
N SER A 51 -9.20 -12.07 -4.68
CA SER A 51 -10.26 -12.06 -3.68
C SER A 51 -10.40 -10.64 -3.16
N LEU A 52 -11.64 -10.16 -3.02
CA LEU A 52 -11.98 -8.81 -2.55
C LEU A 52 -11.04 -8.44 -1.40
N ALA A 53 -10.04 -7.61 -1.70
CA ALA A 53 -8.99 -7.28 -0.72
C ALA A 53 -9.59 -6.55 0.48
N PHE A 54 -10.78 -5.95 0.28
CA PHE A 54 -11.51 -5.18 1.27
C PHE A 54 -13.01 -5.48 1.17
N PRO A 55 -13.50 -6.60 1.73
CA PRO A 55 -14.89 -7.04 1.57
C PRO A 55 -15.94 -6.06 2.13
N GLU A 56 -15.54 -5.13 2.99
CA GLU A 56 -16.40 -4.08 3.56
C GLU A 56 -16.65 -2.90 2.58
N LEU A 57 -15.81 -2.75 1.54
CA LEU A 57 -15.98 -1.67 0.57
C LEU A 57 -16.96 -2.08 -0.53
N ASP A 58 -17.80 -1.12 -0.96
CA ASP A 58 -18.65 -1.28 -2.14
C ASP A 58 -17.82 -1.74 -3.35
N GLN A 59 -18.40 -2.58 -4.21
CA GLN A 59 -17.66 -3.21 -5.30
C GLN A 59 -17.00 -2.20 -6.26
N GLN A 60 -17.63 -1.05 -6.45
CA GLN A 60 -17.12 0.05 -7.27
C GLN A 60 -15.97 0.84 -6.62
N LEU A 61 -15.71 0.61 -5.32
CA LEU A 61 -14.58 1.16 -4.57
C LEU A 61 -13.45 0.13 -4.39
N GLN A 62 -13.60 -1.08 -4.94
CA GLN A 62 -12.54 -2.09 -4.88
C GLN A 62 -11.33 -1.64 -5.71
N PRO A 63 -10.11 -1.93 -5.25
CA PRO A 63 -8.91 -1.70 -6.05
C PRO A 63 -8.99 -2.45 -7.38
N LEU A 64 -8.68 -1.76 -8.46
CA LEU A 64 -8.59 -2.39 -9.77
C LEU A 64 -7.38 -3.33 -9.82
N PRO A 65 -7.49 -4.48 -10.52
CA PRO A 65 -6.34 -5.33 -10.77
C PRO A 65 -5.30 -4.57 -11.62
N PRO A 66 -4.01 -4.93 -11.53
CA PRO A 66 -2.99 -4.36 -12.39
C PRO A 66 -3.31 -4.61 -13.87
N CYS A 67 -3.09 -3.60 -14.72
CA CYS A 67 -3.34 -3.72 -16.16
C CYS A 67 -2.18 -4.46 -16.85
N HIS A 68 -2.46 -5.61 -17.45
CA HIS A 68 -1.44 -6.47 -18.08
C HIS A 68 -0.85 -5.87 -19.37
N ASP A 69 -1.61 -5.06 -20.11
CA ASP A 69 -1.14 -4.39 -21.32
C ASP A 69 -0.18 -3.23 -21.04
N SER A 70 -0.23 -2.68 -19.82
CA SER A 70 0.65 -1.60 -19.40
C SER A 70 1.88 -2.16 -18.68
N LYS A 71 3.03 -2.06 -19.34
CA LYS A 71 4.33 -2.41 -18.76
C LYS A 71 4.59 -1.66 -17.43
N GLU A 72 4.22 -0.39 -17.36
CA GLU A 72 4.40 0.44 -16.17
C GLU A 72 3.52 -0.05 -15.01
N SER A 73 2.24 -0.34 -15.28
CA SER A 73 1.33 -0.88 -14.26
C SER A 73 1.86 -2.18 -13.68
N MET A 74 2.33 -3.10 -14.53
CA MET A 74 2.88 -4.37 -14.10
C MET A 74 4.18 -4.22 -13.30
N GLN A 75 5.02 -3.24 -13.65
CA GLN A 75 6.26 -2.99 -12.91
C GLN A 75 5.97 -2.45 -11.52
N VAL A 76 5.07 -1.46 -11.40
CA VAL A 76 4.67 -0.89 -10.11
C VAL A 76 4.06 -1.96 -9.21
N TYR A 77 3.15 -2.79 -9.75
CA TYR A 77 2.58 -3.92 -9.01
C TYR A 77 3.65 -4.85 -8.42
N LYS A 78 4.62 -5.28 -9.24
CA LYS A 78 5.73 -6.14 -8.78
C LYS A 78 6.57 -5.49 -7.68
N GLN A 79 6.83 -4.18 -7.80
CA GLN A 79 7.55 -3.44 -6.77
C GLN A 79 6.75 -3.40 -5.46
N HIS A 80 5.44 -3.17 -5.53
CA HIS A 80 4.58 -3.19 -4.35
C HIS A 80 4.59 -4.56 -3.66
N CYS A 81 4.51 -5.67 -4.41
CA CYS A 81 4.62 -7.01 -3.84
C CYS A 81 5.92 -7.18 -3.06
N LYS A 82 7.05 -6.80 -3.66
CA LYS A 82 8.36 -6.90 -3.01
C LYS A 82 8.44 -6.09 -1.72
N ILE A 83 8.00 -4.83 -1.76
CA ILE A 83 8.03 -3.94 -0.59
C ILE A 83 7.12 -4.49 0.52
N ALA A 84 5.96 -5.04 0.15
CA ALA A 84 5.06 -5.64 1.12
C ALA A 84 5.73 -6.83 1.83
N GLU A 85 6.42 -7.72 1.11
CA GLU A 85 7.16 -8.83 1.71
C GLU A 85 8.26 -8.34 2.67
N GLU A 86 9.06 -7.37 2.24
CA GLU A 86 10.11 -6.77 3.07
C GLU A 86 9.53 -6.15 4.35
N TYR A 87 8.39 -5.46 4.25
CA TYR A 87 7.71 -4.88 5.40
C TYR A 87 7.27 -5.94 6.42
N HIS A 88 6.76 -7.09 5.96
CA HIS A 88 6.37 -8.17 6.87
C HIS A 88 7.56 -8.72 7.65
N GLU A 89 8.73 -8.82 7.02
CA GLU A 89 9.93 -9.31 7.68
C GLU A 89 10.43 -8.33 8.74
N VAL A 90 10.50 -7.03 8.40
CA VAL A 90 10.85 -5.98 9.36
C VAL A 90 9.89 -5.96 10.55
N LYS A 91 8.58 -6.14 10.30
CA LYS A 91 7.57 -6.20 11.36
C LYS A 91 7.83 -7.34 12.36
N LYS A 92 8.27 -8.51 11.89
CA LYS A 92 8.64 -9.63 12.78
C LYS A 92 9.88 -9.31 13.59
N GLU A 93 10.90 -8.71 12.97
CA GLU A 93 12.13 -8.33 13.66
C GLU A 93 11.86 -7.31 14.77
N ILE A 94 11.03 -6.28 14.50
CA ILE A 94 10.61 -5.30 15.50
C ILE A 94 9.94 -5.99 16.69
N ALA A 95 8.99 -6.90 16.45
CA ALA A 95 8.30 -7.61 17.51
C ALA A 95 9.26 -8.42 18.40
N LEU A 96 10.25 -9.10 17.80
CA LEU A 96 11.28 -9.84 18.55
C LEU A 96 12.17 -8.92 19.38
N LEU A 97 12.53 -7.75 18.85
CA LEU A 97 13.33 -6.76 19.58
C LEU A 97 12.55 -6.15 20.74
N GLU A 98 11.26 -5.86 20.56
CA GLU A 98 10.38 -5.38 21.62
C GLU A 98 10.24 -6.40 22.76
N GLU A 99 10.09 -7.68 22.44
CA GLU A 99 10.04 -8.75 23.43
C GLU A 99 11.35 -8.86 24.23
N ARG A 100 12.51 -8.91 23.56
CA ARG A 100 13.82 -8.96 24.22
C ARG A 100 14.05 -7.74 25.12
N LYS A 101 13.66 -6.55 24.66
CA LYS A 101 13.75 -5.32 25.45
C LYS A 101 12.86 -5.38 26.69
N SER A 102 11.64 -5.88 26.54
CA SER A 102 10.69 -6.06 27.65
C SER A 102 11.26 -7.00 28.72
N ILE A 103 11.75 -8.18 28.31
CA ILE A 103 12.37 -9.17 29.22
C ILE A 103 13.58 -8.58 29.93
N HIS A 104 14.45 -7.89 29.21
CA HIS A 104 15.63 -7.24 29.79
C HIS A 104 15.25 -6.18 30.84
N LEU A 105 14.22 -5.38 30.56
CA LEU A 105 13.72 -4.36 31.48
C LEU A 105 13.10 -4.99 32.74
N CYS A 106 12.35 -6.08 32.61
CA CYS A 106 11.81 -6.82 33.75
C CYS A 106 12.92 -7.30 34.68
N HIS A 107 13.91 -8.02 34.15
CA HIS A 107 15.05 -8.53 34.93
C HIS A 107 15.91 -7.42 35.57
N SER A 108 16.00 -6.25 34.94
CA SER A 108 16.73 -5.10 35.48
C SER A 108 15.99 -4.46 36.66
N ASN A 109 14.67 -4.29 36.57
CA ASN A 109 13.84 -3.72 37.64
C ASN A 109 13.72 -4.65 38.86
N ASP A 110 13.75 -5.97 38.67
CA ASP A 110 13.76 -6.91 39.79
C ASP A 110 15.03 -6.78 40.65
N LYS A 111 16.15 -6.35 40.06
CA LYS A 111 17.44 -6.19 40.76
C LYS A 111 17.54 -4.88 41.55
N SER A 112 16.81 -3.83 41.18
CA SER A 112 16.80 -2.54 41.89
C SER A 112 15.96 -2.57 43.18
N HIS A 113 14.96 -3.45 43.26
CA HIS A 113 14.15 -3.64 44.49
C HIS A 113 14.95 -4.29 45.64
N LEU A 114 15.97 -5.12 45.33
CA LEU A 114 16.78 -5.79 46.36
C LEU A 114 17.85 -4.88 46.99
N ALA A 115 18.13 -3.71 46.41
CA ALA A 115 19.23 -2.81 46.84
C ALA A 115 18.83 -1.73 47.86
N VAL A 116 17.56 -1.65 48.29
CA VAL A 116 17.05 -0.57 49.16
C VAL A 116 16.99 -0.96 50.66
N SER A 117 17.32 -2.19 51.03
CA SER A 117 17.43 -2.59 52.44
C SER A 117 18.82 -2.30 53.02
N VAL A 118 19.15 -1.02 53.22
CA VAL A 118 20.24 -0.64 54.13
C VAL A 118 19.66 -0.66 55.55
N PRO A 119 20.19 -1.47 56.49
CA PRO A 119 19.70 -1.46 57.86
C PRO A 119 20.00 -0.10 58.48
N VAL A 120 18.93 0.64 58.85
CA VAL A 120 19.06 1.84 59.69
C VAL A 120 19.64 1.36 61.03
N VAL A 121 20.86 1.79 61.35
CA VAL A 121 21.46 1.50 62.64
C VAL A 121 20.86 2.52 63.63
N PRO A 122 20.18 2.08 64.71
CA PRO A 122 19.62 3.01 65.67
C PRO A 122 20.76 3.70 66.43
N VAL A 123 20.83 5.03 66.34
CA VAL A 123 21.72 5.86 67.16
C VAL A 123 21.15 5.89 68.58
N THR A 124 21.79 5.18 69.50
CA THR A 124 21.49 5.28 70.94
C THR A 124 22.11 6.57 71.49
N VAL A 125 21.25 7.54 71.81
CA VAL A 125 21.65 8.73 72.58
C VAL A 125 21.87 8.30 74.03
N HIS A 126 23.13 8.22 74.44
CA HIS A 126 23.51 8.06 75.84
C HIS A 126 23.24 9.38 76.56
N ARG A 127 22.11 9.48 77.26
CA ARG A 127 21.80 10.61 78.14
C ARG A 127 22.61 10.42 79.43
N GLY A 128 23.71 11.16 79.56
CA GLY A 128 24.52 11.17 80.78
C GLY A 128 23.71 11.70 81.98
N CYS A 129 23.82 11.01 83.11
CA CYS A 129 23.45 11.53 84.43
C CYS A 129 24.48 12.57 84.90
#